data_AF-A0A6C8GLV8-F1
#
_entry.id   AF-A0A6C8GLV8-F1
#
_cell.length_a   1.000
_cell.length_b   1.000
_cell.length_c   1.000
_cell.angle_alpha   90.00
_cell.angle_beta   90.00
_cell.angle_gamma   90.00
#
_symmetry.space_group_name_H-M   'P 1'
#
loop_
_entity.id
_entity.type
_entity.pdbx_description
1 polymer ?
#
loop_
_entity_poly.entity_id
_entity_poly.type
_entity_poly.pdbx_seq_one_letter_code
_entity_poly.pdbx_strand_id
1 'polypeptide(L)' 'MNQWVNQLKERCGFNKTTVAVANKNARIIWSMLRNETGYQVV' A
#
# COMPACT_ATOMS: atom_id res chain seq x y z
N MET A 1 3.24 8.17 -5.12
CA MET A 1 2.25 7.20 -4.61
C MET A 1 0.83 7.40 -5.15
N ASN A 2 0.38 8.65 -5.37
CA ASN A 2 -1.03 8.94 -5.65
C ASN A 2 -1.54 8.51 -7.04
N GLN A 3 -0.69 8.47 -8.07
CA GLN A 3 -1.14 8.14 -9.44
C GLN A 3 -1.64 6.70 -9.58
N TRP A 4 -0.96 5.73 -8.96
CA TRP A 4 -1.41 4.34 -8.96
C TRP A 4 -2.73 4.16 -8.21
N VAL A 5 -2.88 4.81 -7.04
CA VAL A 5 -4.12 4.76 -6.25
C VAL A 5 -5.27 5.37 -7.03
N ASN A 6 -5.05 6.49 -7.74
CA ASN A 6 -6.08 7.13 -8.55
C ASN A 6 -6.51 6.25 -9.73
N GLN A 7 -5.58 5.66 -10.47
CA GLN A 7 -5.91 4.71 -11.54
C GLN A 7 -6.60 3.46 -11.01
N LEU A 8 -6.26 3.00 -9.81
CA LEU A 8 -6.91 1.85 -9.17
C LEU A 8 -8.34 2.22 -8.74
N LYS A 9 -8.54 3.44 -8.24
CA LYS A 9 -9.85 3.98 -7.87
C LYS A 9 -10.78 4.08 -9.07
N GLU A 10 -10.27 4.57 -10.20
CA GLU A 10 -11.03 4.66 -11.45
C GLU A 10 -11.49 3.29 -11.96
N ARG A 11 -10.66 2.25 -11.81
CA ARG A 11 -10.96 0.90 -12.31
C ARG A 11 -11.81 0.05 -11.36
N CYS A 12 -11.60 0.17 -10.05
CA CYS A 12 -12.14 -0.76 -9.05
C CYS A 12 -13.08 -0.10 -8.04
N GLY A 13 -13.20 1.23 -8.05
CA GLY A 13 -13.98 1.99 -7.08
C GLY A 13 -13.29 2.10 -5.71
N PHE A 14 -13.83 3.00 -4.89
CA PHE A 14 -13.19 3.45 -3.65
C PHE A 14 -12.92 2.31 -2.64
N ASN A 15 -13.94 1.49 -2.33
CA ASN A 15 -13.82 0.45 -1.29
C ASN A 15 -12.72 -0.57 -1.61
N LYS A 16 -12.64 -1.03 -2.87
CA LYS A 16 -11.61 -1.98 -3.30
C LYS A 16 -10.23 -1.35 -3.30
N THR A 17 -10.12 -0.08 -3.70
CA THR A 17 -8.86 0.67 -3.64
C THR A 17 -8.36 0.83 -2.22
N THR A 18 -9.23 1.13 -1.25
CA THR A 18 -8.86 1.26 0.17
C THR A 18 -8.27 -0.04 0.71
N VAL A 19 -8.91 -1.19 0.43
CA VAL A 19 -8.41 -2.50 0.85
C VAL A 19 -7.06 -2.80 0.19
N ALA A 20 -6.90 -2.49 -1.11
CA ALA A 20 -5.64 -2.71 -1.82
C ALA A 20 -4.48 -1.85 -1.28
N VAL A 21 -4.76 -0.59 -0.92
CA VAL A 21 -3.77 0.30 -0.29
C VAL A 21 -3.38 -0.23 1.09
N ALA A 22 -4.35 -0.65 1.91
CA ALA A 22 -4.08 -1.26 3.21
C ALA A 22 -3.22 -2.54 3.06
N ASN A 23 -3.53 -3.40 2.09
CA ASN A 23 -2.75 -4.61 1.82
C ASN A 23 -1.30 -4.29 1.40
N LYS A 24 -1.10 -3.26 0.56
CA LYS A 24 0.24 -2.80 0.18
C LYS A 24 1.03 -2.35 1.41
N ASN A 25 0.41 -1.57 2.29
CA ASN A 25 1.05 -1.10 3.52
C ASN A 25 1.36 -2.28 4.47
N ALA A 26 0.45 -3.24 4.61
CA ALA A 26 0.67 -4.43 5.42
C ALA A 26 1.88 -5.26 4.93
N ARG A 27 2.07 -5.40 3.61
CA ARG A 27 3.26 -6.06 3.05
C ARG A 27 4.56 -5.32 3.35
N ILE A 28 4.54 -3.99 3.28
CA ILE A 28 5.69 -3.15 3.62
C ILE A 28 6.06 -3.35 5.10
N ILE A 29 5.09 -3.24 6.00
CA ILE A 29 5.28 -3.46 7.44
C ILE A 29 5.79 -4.88 7.71
N TRP A 30 5.21 -5.89 7.07
CA TRP A 30 5.68 -7.27 7.24
C TRP A 30 7.12 -7.46 6.78
N SER A 31 7.50 -6.88 5.65
CA SER A 31 8.89 -6.91 5.18
C SER A 31 9.83 -6.19 6.14
N MET A 32 9.40 -5.07 6.73
CA MET A 32 10.18 -4.35 7.72
C MET A 32 10.41 -5.20 8.97
N LEU A 33 9.35 -5.75 9.54
CA LEU A 33 9.40 -6.63 10.71
C LEU A 33 10.27 -7.87 10.46
N ARG A 34 10.13 -8.51 9.29
CA ARG A 34 10.88 -9.71 8.95
C ARG A 34 12.39 -9.46 8.83
N ASN A 35 12.79 -8.28 8.36
CA ASN A 35 14.19 -7.93 8.14
C ASN A 35 14.76 -7.04 9.26
N GLU A 36 14.00 -6.80 10.33
CA GLU A 36 14.36 -5.89 11.44
C GLU A 36 14.80 -4.51 10.95
N THR A 37 14.23 -4.07 9.82
CA THR A 37 14.57 -2.78 9.19
C THR A 37 13.61 -1.70 9.68
N GLY A 38 14.17 -0.55 10.09
CA GLY A 38 13.37 0.62 10.44
C GLY A 38 12.66 1.21 9.22
N TYR A 39 11.56 1.94 9.47
CA TYR A 39 10.81 2.62 8.40
C TYR A 39 11.70 3.62 7.66
N GLN A 40 11.84 3.46 6.34
CA GLN A 40 12.53 4.39 5.46
C GLN A 40 11.48 5.09 4.58
N VAL A 41 11.41 6.42 4.67
CA VAL A 41 10.63 7.21 3.72
C VAL A 41 11.46 7.34 2.45
N VAL A 42 11.05 6.62 1.41
CA VAL A 42 11.61 6.73 0.05
C VAL A 42 10.66 7.54 -0.82
#